data_AF-H0SEC9-F1
#
_entry.id   AF-H0SEC9-F1
#
_cell.length_a   1.000
_cell.length_b   1.000
_cell.length_c   1.000
_cell.angle_alpha   90.00
_cell.angle_beta   90.00
_cell.angle_gamma   90.00
#
_symmetry.space_group_name_H-M   'P 1'
#
loop_
_entity.id
_entity.type
_entity.pdbx_description
1 polymer ?
#
loop_
_entity_poly.entity_id
_entity_poly.type
_entity_poly.pdbx_seq_one_letter_code
_entity_poly.pdbx_strand_id
1 'polypeptide(L)'
;MSAEAFNSLFSLLIGFALAGALASGYQAYAERPPGFELLQEGVTPRRFAAVPFLVFAAPFIIMRNTLRGARIERRRFEFVMLATVIAGFWSMMCGTFVVMTLRAAGVLA
;
A
#
# COMPACT_ATOMS: atom_id res chain seq x y z
N MET A 1 17.64 -6.63 -19.27
CA MET A 1 16.53 -5.80 -18.74
C MET A 1 16.90 -4.34 -18.93
N SER A 2 15.98 -3.48 -19.36
CA SER A 2 16.27 -2.04 -19.52
C SER A 2 16.37 -1.33 -18.16
N ALA A 3 17.05 -0.18 -18.13
CA ALA A 3 17.14 0.65 -16.92
C ALA A 3 15.76 1.08 -16.39
N GLU A 4 14.82 1.34 -17.30
CA GLU A 4 13.43 1.68 -16.98
C GLU A 4 12.72 0.54 -16.24
N ALA A 5 12.92 -0.72 -16.66
CA ALA A 5 12.34 -1.87 -15.99
C ALA A 5 12.84 -1.99 -14.54
N PHE A 6 14.12 -1.71 -14.30
CA PHE A 6 14.67 -1.66 -12.93
C PHE A 6 14.07 -0.53 -12.11
N ASN A 7 13.93 0.68 -12.67
CA ASN A 7 13.32 1.81 -11.97
C ASN A 7 11.87 1.51 -11.57
N SER A 8 11.10 0.89 -12.46
CA SER A 8 9.73 0.44 -12.18
C SER A 8 9.70 -0.64 -11.10
N LEU A 9 10.63 -1.59 -11.13
CA LEU A 9 10.76 -2.62 -10.09
C LEU A 9 11.12 -2.01 -8.73
N PHE A 10 12.09 -1.09 -8.66
CA PHE A 10 12.42 -0.41 -7.42
C PHE A 10 11.25 0.41 -6.88
N SER A 11 10.51 1.10 -7.75
CA SER A 11 9.31 1.84 -7.36
C SER A 11 8.23 0.90 -6.79
N LEU A 12 8.00 -0.25 -7.43
CA LEU A 12 7.12 -1.29 -6.91
C LEU A 12 7.53 -1.75 -5.50
N LEU A 13 8.82 -2.06 -5.32
CA LEU A 13 9.35 -2.57 -4.05
C LEU A 13 9.28 -1.52 -2.93
N ILE A 14 9.67 -0.28 -3.22
CA ILE A 14 9.61 0.84 -2.28
C ILE A 14 8.17 1.09 -1.84
N GLY A 15 7.21 1.08 -2.77
CA GLY A 15 5.80 1.24 -2.45
C GLY A 15 5.29 0.19 -1.46
N PHE A 16 5.63 -1.09 -1.66
CA PHE A 16 5.20 -2.17 -0.79
C PHE A 16 5.91 -2.13 0.56
N ALA A 17 7.20 -1.78 0.57
CA ALA A 17 7.95 -1.59 1.80
C ALA A 17 7.35 -0.47 2.66
N LEU A 18 7.02 0.68 2.05
CA LEU A 18 6.35 1.77 2.74
C LEU A 18 4.95 1.36 3.23
N ALA A 19 4.15 0.72 2.37
CA ALA A 19 2.81 0.26 2.72
C ALA A 19 2.84 -0.71 3.92
N GLY A 20 3.78 -1.66 3.91
CA GLY A 20 3.99 -2.61 5.00
C GLY A 20 4.48 -1.95 6.28
N ALA A 21 5.41 -0.99 6.19
CA ALA A 21 5.91 -0.24 7.34
C ALA A 21 4.80 0.59 8.00
N LEU A 22 4.00 1.32 7.19
CA LEU A 22 2.85 2.08 7.66
C LEU A 22 1.81 1.19 8.34
N ALA A 23 1.46 0.07 7.69
CA ALA A 23 0.47 -0.84 8.24
C ALA A 23 0.93 -1.50 9.54
N SER A 24 2.21 -1.87 9.62
CA SER A 24 2.81 -2.46 10.82
C SER A 24 2.90 -1.44 11.95
N GLY A 25 3.34 -0.20 11.65
CA GLY A 25 3.38 0.88 12.64
C GLY A 25 2.00 1.23 13.18
N TYR A 26 0.98 1.31 12.30
CA TYR A 26 -0.40 1.48 12.73
C TYR A 26 -0.85 0.33 13.63
N GLN A 27 -0.58 -0.93 13.26
CA GLN A 27 -0.99 -2.09 14.05
C GLN A 27 -0.31 -2.11 15.42
N ALA A 28 0.96 -1.71 15.51
CA ALA A 28 1.68 -1.61 16.78
C ALA A 28 1.06 -0.53 17.70
N TYR A 29 0.58 0.58 17.12
CA TYR A 29 -0.02 1.67 17.89
C TYR A 29 -1.49 1.44 18.26
N ALA A 30 -2.29 0.93 17.33
CA ALA A 30 -3.74 0.79 17.46
C ALA A 30 -4.17 -0.60 17.94
N GLU A 31 -3.22 -1.53 18.14
CA GLU A 31 -3.43 -2.93 18.52
C GLU A 31 -4.35 -3.72 17.58
N ARG A 32 -4.65 -3.16 16.41
CA ARG A 32 -5.46 -3.77 15.36
C ARG A 32 -4.90 -3.40 13.99
N PRO A 33 -4.96 -4.31 13.00
CA PRO A 33 -4.50 -4.01 11.65
C PRO A 33 -5.35 -2.87 11.04
N PRO A 34 -4.77 -2.01 10.19
CA PRO A 34 -5.54 -0.96 9.52
C PRO A 34 -6.46 -1.57 8.46
N GLY A 35 -7.59 -0.92 8.21
CA GLY A 35 -8.54 -1.31 7.17
C GLY A 35 -9.21 -0.11 6.52
N PHE A 36 -9.91 -0.32 5.41
CA PHE A 36 -10.58 0.76 4.68
C PHE A 36 -11.78 1.32 5.47
N GLU A 37 -12.23 0.62 6.51
CA GLU A 37 -13.22 1.05 7.50
C GLU A 37 -12.77 2.31 8.24
N LEU A 38 -11.47 2.63 8.26
CA LEU A 38 -10.94 3.90 8.75
C LEU A 38 -11.55 5.13 8.04
N LEU A 39 -12.09 4.95 6.83
CA LEU A 39 -12.85 5.99 6.13
C LEU A 39 -14.27 6.14 6.68
N GLN A 40 -14.80 5.18 7.43
CA GLN A 40 -16.19 5.13 7.87
C GLN A 40 -16.39 5.50 9.36
N GLU A 41 -15.33 5.51 10.19
CA GLU A 41 -15.39 5.73 11.65
C GLU A 41 -15.76 7.18 12.11
N GLY A 42 -16.51 7.96 11.31
CA GLY A 42 -17.14 9.23 11.72
C GLY A 42 -16.41 10.54 11.34
N VAL A 43 -17.10 11.67 11.48
CA VAL A 43 -16.76 13.02 10.93
C VAL A 43 -15.72 13.80 11.76
N THR A 44 -14.67 13.13 12.22
CA THR A 44 -13.65 13.72 13.11
C THR A 44 -12.40 14.14 12.30
N PRO A 45 -11.61 15.16 12.71
CA PRO A 45 -10.36 15.56 12.05
C PRO A 45 -9.38 14.40 11.73
N ARG A 46 -9.46 13.29 12.47
CA ARG A 46 -8.78 12.02 12.18
C ARG A 46 -9.00 11.49 10.75
N ARG A 47 -10.14 11.77 10.09
CA ARG A 47 -10.43 11.32 8.72
C ARG A 47 -9.51 11.96 7.67
N PHE A 48 -9.07 13.20 7.90
CA PHE A 48 -8.12 13.86 6.99
C PHE A 48 -6.75 13.18 7.01
N ALA A 49 -6.32 12.65 8.16
CA ALA A 49 -5.09 11.87 8.26
C ALA A 49 -5.26 10.43 7.73
N ALA A 50 -6.47 9.87 7.81
CA ALA A 50 -6.76 8.53 7.31
C ALA A 50 -6.59 8.41 5.79
N VAL A 51 -6.96 9.44 5.02
CA VAL A 51 -6.83 9.43 3.56
C VAL A 51 -5.38 9.23 3.08
N PRO A 52 -4.40 10.10 3.40
CA PRO A 52 -3.03 9.91 2.95
C PRO A 52 -2.43 8.62 3.51
N PHE A 53 -2.73 8.27 4.77
CA PHE A 53 -2.31 6.99 5.34
C PHE A 53 -2.80 5.80 4.50
N LEU A 54 -4.09 5.75 4.19
CA LEU A 54 -4.69 4.66 3.41
C LEU A 54 -4.21 4.64 1.97
N VAL A 55 -3.96 5.80 1.35
CA VAL A 55 -3.40 5.89 -0.01
C VAL A 55 -2.08 5.11 -0.09
N PHE A 56 -1.19 5.26 0.90
CA PHE A 56 0.08 4.56 0.92
C PHE A 56 0.01 3.15 1.52
N ALA A 57 -0.89 2.89 2.47
CA ALA A 57 -1.06 1.57 3.08
C ALA A 57 -1.91 0.59 2.23
N ALA A 58 -2.67 1.10 1.25
CA ALA A 58 -3.62 0.33 0.44
C ALA A 58 -3.03 -0.94 -0.20
N PRO A 59 -1.84 -0.95 -0.84
CA PRO A 59 -1.29 -2.15 -1.44
C PRO A 59 -1.17 -3.31 -0.44
N PHE A 60 -0.73 -3.02 0.78
CA PHE A 60 -0.62 -4.01 1.86
C PHE A 60 -2.00 -4.47 2.34
N ILE A 61 -2.93 -3.54 2.55
CA ILE A 61 -4.31 -3.86 3.01
C ILE A 61 -5.02 -4.75 1.99
N ILE A 62 -4.92 -4.42 0.69
CA ILE A 62 -5.50 -5.20 -0.41
C ILE A 62 -4.92 -6.62 -0.39
N MET A 63 -3.60 -6.77 -0.39
CA MET A 63 -2.97 -8.10 -0.41
C MET A 63 -3.30 -8.92 0.83
N ARG A 64 -3.28 -8.32 2.02
CA ARG A 64 -3.66 -8.99 3.27
C ARG A 64 -5.09 -9.50 3.21
N ASN A 65 -6.04 -8.66 2.80
CA ASN A 65 -7.46 -9.04 2.73
C ASN A 65 -7.69 -10.12 1.67
N THR A 66 -7.03 -10.01 0.50
CA THR A 66 -7.07 -11.02 -0.56
C THR A 66 -6.53 -12.37 -0.09
N LEU A 67 -5.36 -12.41 0.54
CA LEU A 67 -4.75 -13.67 1.01
C LEU A 67 -5.57 -14.30 2.15
N ARG A 68 -6.11 -13.49 3.06
CA ARG A 68 -7.04 -13.97 4.10
C ARG A 68 -8.32 -14.54 3.49
N GLY A 69 -8.93 -13.84 2.53
CA GLY A 69 -10.12 -14.30 1.81
C GLY A 69 -9.86 -15.58 1.01
N ALA A 70 -8.70 -15.69 0.34
CA ALA A 70 -8.31 -16.91 -0.36
C ALA A 70 -8.16 -18.10 0.60
N ARG A 71 -7.58 -17.91 1.79
CA ARG A 71 -7.40 -18.96 2.79
C ARG A 71 -8.71 -19.36 3.49
N ILE A 72 -9.54 -18.38 3.86
CA ILE A 72 -10.74 -18.61 4.70
C ILE A 72 -11.95 -18.97 3.84
N GLU A 73 -12.16 -18.28 2.71
CA GLU A 73 -13.34 -18.42 1.86
C GLU A 73 -13.07 -19.29 0.62
N ARG A 74 -11.85 -19.84 0.46
CA ARG A 74 -11.39 -20.55 -0.76
C ARG A 74 -11.68 -19.77 -2.04
N ARG A 75 -11.46 -18.44 -2.01
CA ARG A 75 -11.64 -17.59 -3.19
C ARG A 75 -10.81 -18.10 -4.36
N ARG A 76 -11.39 -17.96 -5.56
CA ARG A 76 -10.76 -18.42 -6.80
C ARG A 76 -9.45 -17.67 -7.06
N PHE A 77 -8.52 -18.36 -7.70
CA PHE A 77 -7.17 -17.86 -7.97
C PHE A 77 -7.18 -16.57 -8.82
N GLU A 78 -8.15 -16.42 -9.71
CA GLU A 78 -8.31 -15.25 -10.58
C GLU A 78 -8.51 -13.96 -9.76
N PHE A 79 -9.20 -14.06 -8.61
CA PHE A 79 -9.37 -12.92 -7.71
C PHE A 79 -8.03 -12.51 -7.07
N VAL A 80 -7.22 -13.50 -6.69
CA VAL A 80 -5.88 -13.26 -6.12
C VAL A 80 -4.95 -12.65 -7.16
N MET A 81 -4.99 -13.14 -8.40
CA MET A 81 -4.23 -12.58 -9.52
C MET A 81 -4.63 -11.13 -9.77
N LEU A 82 -5.92 -10.83 -9.89
CA LEU A 82 -6.41 -9.46 -10.13
C LEU A 82 -6.01 -8.52 -8.99
N ALA A 83 -6.18 -8.93 -7.74
CA ALA A 83 -5.78 -8.13 -6.59
C ALA A 83 -4.26 -7.91 -6.54
N THR A 84 -3.46 -8.89 -6.95
CA THR A 84 -2.00 -8.76 -7.05
C THR A 84 -1.60 -7.72 -8.09
N VAL A 85 -2.24 -7.74 -9.26
CA VAL A 85 -2.01 -6.77 -10.33
C VAL A 85 -2.38 -5.36 -9.85
N ILE A 86 -3.56 -5.20 -9.24
CA ILE A 86 -4.03 -3.90 -8.72
C ILE A 86 -3.09 -3.37 -7.63
N ALA A 87 -2.76 -4.21 -6.64
CA ALA A 87 -1.85 -3.83 -5.56
C ALA A 87 -0.45 -3.50 -6.10
N GLY A 88 0.01 -4.23 -7.11
CA GLY A 88 1.28 -3.98 -7.79
C GLY A 88 1.31 -2.61 -8.46
N PHE A 89 0.36 -2.30 -9.32
CA PHE A 89 0.29 -0.98 -9.97
C PHE A 89 0.17 0.15 -8.95
N TRP A 90 -0.68 -0.03 -7.94
CA TRP A 90 -0.84 0.95 -6.87
C TRP A 90 0.47 1.16 -6.10
N SER A 91 1.17 0.07 -5.75
CA SER A 91 2.46 0.11 -5.09
C SER A 91 3.50 0.86 -5.92
N MET A 92 3.55 0.58 -7.22
CA MET A 92 4.46 1.27 -8.14
C MET A 92 4.19 2.78 -8.18
N MET A 93 2.92 3.20 -8.22
CA MET A 93 2.55 4.62 -8.14
C MET A 93 3.01 5.25 -6.82
N CYS A 94 2.80 4.57 -5.68
CA CYS A 94 3.25 5.03 -4.37
C CYS A 94 4.77 5.17 -4.29
N GLY A 95 5.54 4.18 -4.76
CA GLY A 95 7.00 4.24 -4.72
C GLY A 95 7.56 5.31 -5.66
N THR A 96 6.99 5.47 -6.85
CA THR A 96 7.35 6.57 -7.76
C THR A 96 7.12 7.92 -7.09
N PHE A 97 5.97 8.11 -6.44
CA PHE A 97 5.69 9.35 -5.69
C PHE A 97 6.72 9.62 -4.60
N VAL A 98 7.11 8.59 -3.83
CA VAL A 98 8.14 8.71 -2.78
C VAL A 98 9.48 9.11 -3.39
N VAL A 99 9.94 8.43 -4.43
CA VAL A 99 11.21 8.74 -5.10
C VAL A 99 11.20 10.16 -5.65
N MET A 100 10.12 10.57 -6.31
CA MET A 100 9.97 11.94 -6.83
C MET A 100 9.98 12.98 -5.72
N THR A 101 9.30 12.71 -4.60
CA THR A 101 9.27 13.61 -3.45
C THR A 101 10.64 13.76 -2.82
N LEU A 102 11.38 12.66 -2.66
CA LEU A 102 12.75 12.69 -2.11
C LEU A 102 13.71 13.44 -3.04
N ARG A 103 13.56 13.29 -4.36
CA ARG A 103 14.31 14.09 -5.34
C ARG A 103 13.96 15.57 -5.26
N ALA A 104 12.68 15.91 -5.23
CA ALA A 104 12.22 17.30 -5.11
C ALA A 104 12.67 17.96 -3.80
N ALA A 105 12.79 17.18 -2.72
CA ALA A 105 13.32 17.63 -1.43
C ALA A 105 14.86 17.71 -1.39
N GLY A 106 15.58 17.33 -2.45
CA GLY A 106 17.04 17.34 -2.51
C GLY A 106 17.72 16.22 -1.72
N VAL A 107 16.97 15.20 -1.29
CA VAL A 107 17.51 14.03 -0.56
C VAL A 107 18.14 13.01 -1.50
N LEU A 108 17.63 12.91 -2.73
CA LEU A 108 18.20 12.10 -3.80
C LEU A 108 18.67 13.02 -4.92
N ALA A 109 19.95 12.90 -5.28
CA ALA A 109 20.56 13.55 -6.44
C ALA A 109 20.24 12.81 -7.74
#